data_AF-A0A292QTT2-F1
#
_entry.id   AF-A0A292QTT2-F1
#
_cell.length_a   1.000
_cell.length_b   1.000
_cell.length_c   1.000
_cell.angle_alpha   90.00
_cell.angle_beta   90.00
_cell.angle_gamma   90.00
#
_symmetry.space_group_name_H-M   'P 1'
#
loop_
_entity.id
_entity.type
_entity.pdbx_description
1 polymer ?
#
loop_
_entity_poly.entity_id
_entity_poly.type
_entity_poly.pdbx_seq_one_letter_code
_entity_poly.pdbx_strand_id
1 'polypeptide(L)'
;MRVVIEHFEKSKVFEDKHNITIGRDESSDFVINNLAENIEIKFIYNEKFKNYVLINSSGSSDVLVNNRNFSKVLTPAHFFLEVKGLNGKINVEIDTEQNHHSEVKNNQTQSQNMEQNNAEGANTMIKTMSSTNANDIFNNDVEKNRIAIIKEIGYKITELKGSIWSANITNLLLNASIFILSVVCSFGVTNFLLGLKIDNSSSVLNLTTNAGFLVAISAIVLAVSLIMKHGVYSLLDFNSSKKYGETDIAQKFITGVSAIFMFVIYIINLFYYKEIPGFFGASFFISLLFAGALATVCVASGYFKFQLKNYNQQLTNCEYREDFENVMKRYRSMINSFVNQLSQNRIATVRGSLLNNQLKMIVEVFIGLLTAPFLAYGVSNTLASCFPEAASWVRVSGLRFSPIFLVLATFLIIFAFFSFVRAFTISKQIKGSEIIKFDGFHDYNSHGVTVYGLDSMHSLGKEKNTVMFIACFIILIEFTMNVSYFITEIGGDIQGMFLSFVTALVPTALLIAETHLLSSTMCKINNYNELLSMLD
;
A
#
# COMPACT_ATOMS: atom_id res chain seq x y z
N MET A 1 -22.96 -33.48 13.47
CA MET A 1 -23.49 -32.16 13.10
C MET A 1 -24.99 -32.25 13.16
N ARG A 2 -25.65 -31.51 14.05
CA ARG A 2 -27.08 -31.66 14.29
C ARG A 2 -27.80 -30.32 14.09
N VAL A 3 -28.94 -30.34 13.40
CA VAL A 3 -29.82 -29.18 13.26
C VAL A 3 -31.23 -29.58 13.67
N VAL A 4 -31.80 -28.85 14.62
CA VAL A 4 -33.19 -29.01 15.05
C VAL A 4 -33.97 -27.79 14.57
N ILE A 5 -35.06 -28.02 13.84
CA ILE A 5 -35.94 -26.97 13.33
C ILE A 5 -37.31 -27.18 13.94
N GLU A 6 -37.83 -26.16 14.61
CA GLU A 6 -39.11 -26.19 15.31
C GLU A 6 -40.03 -25.06 14.86
N HIS A 7 -41.30 -25.40 14.59
CA HIS A 7 -42.35 -24.44 14.31
C HIS A 7 -43.67 -24.96 14.88
N PHE A 8 -44.19 -24.27 15.91
CA PHE A 8 -45.31 -24.73 16.74
C PHE A 8 -45.11 -26.17 17.25
N GLU A 9 -45.98 -27.11 16.88
CA GLU A 9 -45.95 -28.51 17.31
C GLU A 9 -45.12 -29.41 16.38
N LYS A 10 -44.54 -28.86 15.30
CA LYS A 10 -43.66 -29.59 14.39
C LYS A 10 -42.20 -29.33 14.74
N SER A 11 -41.51 -30.36 15.23
CA SER A 11 -40.06 -30.37 15.44
C SER A 11 -39.44 -31.47 14.56
N LYS A 12 -38.35 -31.16 13.87
CA LYS A 12 -37.60 -32.12 13.03
C LYS A 12 -36.11 -31.97 13.27
N VAL A 13 -35.46 -33.11 13.46
CA VAL A 13 -34.01 -33.21 13.68
C VAL A 13 -33.34 -33.72 12.42
N PHE A 14 -32.26 -33.05 12.02
CA PHE A 14 -31.39 -33.42 10.90
C PHE A 14 -29.99 -33.71 11.42
N GLU A 15 -29.54 -34.95 11.23
CA GLU A 15 -28.19 -35.39 11.57
C GLU A 15 -27.33 -35.46 10.30
N ASP A 16 -26.14 -34.87 10.36
CA ASP A 16 -25.07 -34.91 9.36
C ASP A 16 -25.48 -34.60 7.91
N LYS A 17 -26.51 -33.76 7.74
CA LYS A 17 -27.03 -33.38 6.42
C LYS A 17 -26.39 -32.10 5.89
N HIS A 18 -25.73 -32.19 4.74
CA HIS A 18 -24.97 -31.06 4.18
C HIS A 18 -25.82 -29.88 3.69
N ASN A 19 -27.04 -30.15 3.21
CA ASN A 19 -27.98 -29.14 2.72
C ASN A 19 -29.38 -29.42 3.27
N ILE A 20 -30.01 -28.42 3.91
CA ILE A 20 -31.37 -28.51 4.46
C ILE A 20 -32.20 -27.36 3.90
N THR A 21 -33.37 -27.67 3.33
CA THR A 21 -34.32 -26.70 2.76
C THR A 21 -35.57 -26.54 3.62
N ILE A 22 -35.95 -25.30 3.91
CA ILE A 22 -37.27 -24.94 4.46
C ILE A 22 -38.09 -24.26 3.35
N GLY A 23 -39.30 -24.75 3.11
CA GLY A 23 -40.17 -24.23 2.06
C GLY A 23 -41.61 -24.74 2.21
N ARG A 24 -42.48 -24.28 1.30
CA ARG A 24 -43.86 -24.77 1.20
C ARG A 24 -43.96 -26.06 0.36
N ASP A 25 -43.04 -26.25 -0.58
CA ASP A 25 -43.05 -27.37 -1.51
C ASP A 25 -42.76 -28.70 -0.81
N GLU A 26 -43.42 -29.77 -1.25
CA GLU A 26 -43.18 -31.14 -0.75
C GLU A 26 -41.75 -31.64 -0.99
N SER A 27 -40.99 -30.98 -1.87
CA SER A 27 -39.57 -31.23 -2.12
C SER A 27 -38.65 -30.64 -1.03
N SER A 28 -39.18 -29.83 -0.11
CA SER A 28 -38.42 -29.23 0.98
C SER A 28 -38.23 -30.20 2.14
N ASP A 29 -37.08 -30.11 2.80
CA ASP A 29 -36.76 -30.96 3.95
C ASP A 29 -37.62 -30.68 5.18
N PHE A 30 -38.02 -29.43 5.37
CA PHE A 30 -38.96 -29.00 6.40
C PHE A 30 -40.09 -28.20 5.76
N VAL A 31 -41.28 -28.82 5.68
CA VAL A 31 -42.44 -28.27 4.97
C VAL A 31 -43.35 -27.48 5.92
N ILE A 32 -43.56 -26.20 5.59
CA ILE A 32 -44.48 -25.31 6.32
C ILE A 32 -45.62 -24.90 5.37
N ASN A 33 -46.79 -25.49 5.56
CA ASN A 33 -47.94 -25.34 4.67
C ASN A 33 -48.46 -23.89 4.54
N ASN A 34 -48.22 -23.06 5.56
CA ASN A 34 -48.66 -21.66 5.64
C ASN A 34 -47.56 -20.65 5.23
N LEU A 35 -46.45 -21.12 4.67
CA LEU A 35 -45.39 -20.26 4.15
C LEU A 35 -45.75 -19.71 2.76
N ALA A 36 -45.37 -18.48 2.42
CA ALA A 36 -45.63 -17.92 1.08
C ALA A 36 -44.88 -18.72 -0.01
N GLU A 37 -45.49 -18.88 -1.19
CA GLU A 37 -44.97 -19.74 -2.29
C GLU A 37 -43.60 -19.31 -2.82
N ASN A 38 -43.24 -18.05 -2.63
CA ASN A 38 -41.97 -17.51 -3.08
C ASN A 38 -40.83 -17.64 -2.07
N ILE A 39 -41.06 -18.18 -0.87
CA ILE A 39 -40.06 -18.22 0.21
C ILE A 39 -39.41 -19.60 0.30
N GLU A 40 -38.11 -19.64 -0.03
CA GLU A 40 -37.24 -20.81 0.14
C GLU A 40 -35.99 -20.41 0.93
N ILE A 41 -35.71 -21.15 2.01
CA ILE A 41 -34.59 -20.89 2.93
C ILE A 41 -33.68 -22.12 2.96
N LYS A 42 -32.37 -21.93 2.74
CA LYS A 42 -31.39 -23.03 2.65
C LYS A 42 -30.33 -22.93 3.73
N PHE A 43 -30.02 -24.06 4.34
CA PHE A 43 -28.87 -24.23 5.22
C PHE A 43 -27.84 -25.07 4.49
N ILE A 44 -26.66 -24.51 4.26
CA ILE A 44 -25.56 -25.23 3.61
C ILE A 44 -24.39 -25.30 4.57
N TYR A 45 -23.96 -26.51 4.91
CA TYR A 45 -22.77 -26.69 5.73
C TYR A 45 -21.53 -26.26 4.95
N ASN A 46 -20.67 -25.44 5.57
CA ASN A 46 -19.46 -24.96 4.95
C ASN A 46 -18.22 -25.51 5.68
N GLU A 47 -17.45 -26.36 5.00
CA GLU A 47 -16.25 -26.99 5.56
C GLU A 47 -15.20 -25.97 6.02
N LYS A 48 -15.10 -24.81 5.35
CA LYS A 48 -14.15 -23.75 5.73
C LYS A 48 -14.46 -23.14 7.09
N PHE A 49 -15.75 -23.01 7.40
CA PHE A 49 -16.22 -22.41 8.66
C PHE A 49 -16.61 -23.44 9.71
N LYS A 50 -16.62 -24.75 9.36
CA LYS A 50 -17.13 -25.84 10.18
C LYS A 50 -18.51 -25.55 10.80
N ASN A 51 -19.36 -24.83 10.07
CA ASN A 51 -20.68 -24.39 10.53
C ASN A 51 -21.62 -24.20 9.32
N TYR A 52 -22.93 -24.10 9.56
CA TYR A 52 -23.92 -23.83 8.52
C TYR A 52 -23.96 -22.37 8.12
N VAL A 53 -24.25 -22.16 6.84
CA VAL A 53 -24.56 -20.86 6.28
C VAL A 53 -26.01 -20.87 5.85
N LEU A 54 -26.78 -19.94 6.42
CA LEU A 54 -28.17 -19.71 6.06
C LEU A 54 -28.22 -18.78 4.84
N ILE A 55 -29.00 -19.17 3.85
CA ILE A 55 -29.21 -18.45 2.60
C ILE A 55 -30.70 -18.24 2.41
N ASN A 56 -31.10 -16.99 2.21
CA ASN A 56 -32.43 -16.66 1.75
C ASN A 56 -32.47 -16.80 0.23
N SER A 57 -32.85 -17.97 -0.28
CA SER A 57 -32.87 -18.25 -1.72
C SER A 57 -33.97 -17.50 -2.46
N SER A 58 -34.97 -16.98 -1.75
CA SER A 58 -36.02 -16.13 -2.33
C SER A 58 -35.60 -14.69 -2.62
N GLY A 59 -34.51 -14.21 -1.98
CA GLY A 59 -34.09 -12.80 -2.06
C GLY A 59 -35.10 -11.80 -1.48
N SER A 60 -36.16 -12.25 -0.80
CA SER A 60 -37.21 -11.37 -0.29
C SER A 60 -36.77 -10.68 1.02
N SER A 61 -37.20 -9.44 1.23
CA SER A 61 -37.04 -8.74 2.53
C SER A 61 -38.03 -9.20 3.59
N ASP A 62 -38.83 -10.23 3.30
CA ASP A 62 -39.92 -10.70 4.15
C ASP A 62 -39.47 -11.81 5.12
N VAL A 63 -38.20 -12.25 5.05
CA VAL A 63 -37.59 -13.21 5.97
C VAL A 63 -36.52 -12.52 6.82
N LEU A 64 -36.69 -12.55 8.13
CA LEU A 64 -35.79 -11.96 9.11
C LEU A 64 -35.12 -13.05 9.95
N VAL A 65 -33.82 -12.92 10.19
CA VAL A 65 -33.09 -13.69 11.22
C VAL A 65 -32.89 -12.79 12.42
N ASN A 66 -33.39 -13.17 13.60
CA ASN A 66 -33.29 -12.36 14.81
C ASN A 66 -33.68 -10.88 14.57
N ASN A 67 -34.79 -10.66 13.86
CA ASN A 67 -35.33 -9.34 13.46
C ASN A 67 -34.46 -8.52 12.49
N ARG A 68 -33.55 -9.16 11.72
CA ARG A 68 -32.71 -8.48 10.72
C ARG A 68 -32.83 -9.13 9.34
N ASN A 69 -32.84 -8.30 8.29
CA ASN A 69 -32.76 -8.77 6.90
C ASN A 69 -31.43 -9.46 6.64
N PHE A 70 -31.45 -10.52 5.84
CA PHE A 70 -30.25 -11.25 5.43
C PHE A 70 -30.40 -11.79 4.01
N SER A 71 -29.29 -11.84 3.28
CA SER A 71 -29.16 -12.62 2.04
C SER A 71 -28.40 -13.92 2.30
N LYS A 72 -27.30 -13.83 3.05
CA LYS A 72 -26.45 -14.93 3.48
C LYS A 72 -25.84 -14.61 4.84
N VAL A 73 -25.98 -15.52 5.81
CA VAL A 73 -25.45 -15.32 7.18
C VAL A 73 -24.90 -16.63 7.74
N LEU A 74 -23.76 -16.57 8.43
CA LEU A 74 -23.24 -17.69 9.21
C LEU A 74 -24.13 -17.89 10.44
N THR A 75 -24.63 -19.10 10.67
CA THR A 75 -25.66 -19.32 11.68
C THR A 75 -25.09 -19.40 13.09
N PRO A 76 -25.71 -18.72 14.09
CA PRO A 76 -25.41 -18.95 15.50
C PRO A 76 -26.00 -20.30 15.97
N ALA A 77 -25.62 -20.74 17.18
CA ALA A 77 -26.12 -21.98 17.79
C ALA A 77 -27.65 -21.99 17.96
N HIS A 78 -28.22 -20.87 18.41
CA HIS A 78 -29.67 -20.69 18.60
C HIS A 78 -30.12 -19.41 17.94
N PHE A 79 -31.16 -19.49 17.12
CA PHE A 79 -31.80 -18.30 16.55
C PHE A 79 -33.23 -18.60 16.12
N PHE A 80 -33.94 -17.55 15.75
CA PHE A 80 -35.27 -17.68 15.16
C PHE A 80 -35.38 -16.96 13.82
N LEU A 81 -36.23 -17.50 12.96
CA LEU A 81 -36.67 -16.89 11.72
C LEU A 81 -38.07 -16.32 11.91
N GLU A 82 -38.25 -15.08 11.47
CA GLU A 82 -39.54 -14.43 11.41
C GLU A 82 -39.88 -14.17 9.94
N VAL A 83 -41.01 -14.69 9.49
CA VAL A 83 -41.47 -14.57 8.11
C VAL A 83 -42.76 -13.77 8.09
N LYS A 84 -42.80 -12.71 7.29
CA LYS A 84 -43.98 -11.86 7.15
C LYS A 84 -45.17 -12.68 6.63
N GLY A 85 -46.25 -12.73 7.40
CA GLY A 85 -47.45 -13.50 7.07
C GLY A 85 -47.47 -14.93 7.63
N LEU A 86 -46.38 -15.40 8.24
CA LEU A 86 -46.36 -16.64 9.01
C LEU A 86 -46.72 -16.33 10.47
N ASN A 87 -47.71 -17.03 11.01
CA ASN A 87 -48.00 -16.94 12.44
C ASN A 87 -46.89 -17.69 13.18
N GLY A 88 -46.26 -17.06 14.19
CA GLY A 88 -45.23 -17.71 15.00
C GLY A 88 -43.83 -17.73 14.35
N LYS A 89 -42.82 -17.96 15.20
CA LYS A 89 -41.41 -17.99 14.82
C LYS A 89 -40.99 -19.41 14.46
N ILE A 90 -39.98 -19.55 13.61
CA ILE A 90 -39.30 -20.83 13.37
C ILE A 90 -38.03 -20.80 14.22
N ASN A 91 -37.95 -21.65 15.23
CA ASN A 91 -36.78 -21.77 16.09
C ASN A 91 -35.81 -22.79 15.50
N VAL A 92 -34.53 -22.44 15.48
CA VAL A 92 -33.49 -23.31 14.94
C VAL A 92 -32.34 -23.41 15.94
N GLU A 93 -32.01 -24.66 16.28
CA GLU A 93 -30.87 -25.02 17.10
C GLU A 93 -29.87 -25.81 16.27
N ILE A 94 -28.60 -25.41 16.31
CA ILE A 94 -27.51 -26.01 15.54
C ILE A 94 -26.41 -26.42 16.50
N ASP A 95 -26.07 -27.69 16.48
CA ASP A 95 -24.95 -28.25 17.21
C ASP A 95 -23.83 -28.65 16.23
N THR A 96 -22.74 -27.89 16.29
CA THR A 96 -21.52 -28.05 15.49
C THR A 96 -20.31 -27.86 16.40
N GLU A 97 -19.13 -28.38 16.01
CA GLU A 97 -17.90 -28.33 16.81
C GLU A 97 -17.52 -26.92 17.31
N GLN A 98 -18.00 -25.84 16.66
CA GLN A 98 -17.76 -24.45 17.08
C GLN A 98 -18.79 -23.89 18.09
N ASN A 99 -19.98 -24.48 18.21
CA ASN A 99 -21.06 -23.93 19.03
C ASN A 99 -20.90 -24.20 20.53
N HIS A 100 -20.04 -25.14 20.94
CA HIS A 100 -19.64 -25.31 22.34
C HIS A 100 -18.89 -24.10 22.94
N HIS A 101 -18.52 -23.09 22.15
CA HIS A 101 -17.88 -21.86 22.62
C HIS A 101 -18.78 -20.61 22.59
N SER A 102 -20.04 -20.70 22.16
CA SER A 102 -20.87 -19.51 21.84
C SER A 102 -22.16 -19.31 22.65
N GLU A 103 -22.47 -20.17 23.62
CA GLU A 103 -23.70 -20.08 24.43
C GLU A 103 -23.55 -19.25 25.72
N VAL A 104 -23.02 -18.03 25.67
CA VAL A 104 -23.30 -17.03 26.74
C VAL A 104 -23.23 -15.63 26.16
N LYS A 105 -24.12 -15.27 25.22
CA LYS A 105 -24.34 -13.87 24.79
C LYS A 105 -25.53 -13.81 23.83
N ASN A 106 -26.74 -13.84 24.38
CA ASN A 106 -27.95 -13.19 23.85
C ASN A 106 -29.17 -13.76 24.55
N ASN A 107 -29.46 -13.29 25.75
CA ASN A 107 -30.81 -13.23 26.30
C ASN A 107 -30.77 -12.30 27.51
N GLN A 108 -30.96 -10.99 27.27
CA GLN A 108 -31.57 -10.04 28.20
C GLN A 108 -31.56 -8.63 27.59
N THR A 109 -32.55 -8.35 26.74
CA THR A 109 -33.06 -6.98 26.60
C THR A 109 -34.46 -7.06 26.01
N GLN A 110 -35.46 -7.07 26.91
CA GLN A 110 -36.79 -6.46 26.79
C GLN A 110 -37.76 -7.17 27.76
N SER A 111 -37.96 -6.56 28.92
CA SER A 111 -39.27 -6.46 29.60
C SER A 111 -39.16 -5.56 30.83
N GLN A 112 -39.99 -4.51 30.81
CA GLN A 112 -40.67 -3.88 31.96
C GLN A 112 -39.87 -2.91 32.87
N ASN A 113 -40.00 -1.63 32.53
CA ASN A 113 -40.11 -0.55 33.52
C ASN A 113 -41.58 -0.52 34.01
N MET A 114 -41.81 -0.79 35.29
CA MET A 114 -42.83 -0.11 36.11
C MET A 114 -42.47 -0.32 37.60
N GLU A 115 -42.38 0.82 38.29
CA GLU A 115 -42.60 1.03 39.73
C GLU A 115 -41.56 0.54 40.74
N GLN A 116 -40.79 1.52 41.23
CA GLN A 116 -40.26 1.58 42.60
C GLN A 116 -41.42 1.53 43.61
N ASN A 117 -41.31 0.67 44.63
CA ASN A 117 -41.51 1.07 46.02
C ASN A 117 -41.07 -0.01 47.03
N ASN A 118 -40.23 0.45 47.97
CA ASN A 118 -40.14 0.09 49.38
C ASN A 118 -39.50 -1.23 49.88
N ALA A 119 -38.75 -0.99 50.95
CA ALA A 119 -38.46 -1.82 52.12
C ALA A 119 -37.30 -2.84 52.03
N GLU A 120 -36.19 -2.40 52.62
CA GLU A 120 -35.50 -3.03 53.75
C GLU A 120 -35.36 -4.56 53.79
N GLY A 121 -34.11 -5.00 53.96
CA GLY A 121 -33.83 -6.15 54.80
C GLY A 121 -32.90 -7.19 54.17
N ALA A 122 -31.73 -7.31 54.77
CA ALA A 122 -30.86 -8.49 54.74
C ALA A 122 -30.22 -8.86 53.38
N ASN A 123 -28.95 -8.46 53.21
CA ASN A 123 -27.83 -9.38 52.96
C ASN A 123 -26.58 -8.59 52.51
N THR A 124 -26.02 -7.81 53.42
CA THR A 124 -24.57 -7.61 53.49
C THR A 124 -23.92 -8.95 53.80
N MET A 125 -22.84 -9.29 53.08
CA MET A 125 -22.10 -10.57 53.07
C MET A 125 -22.67 -11.65 52.14
N ILE A 126 -22.47 -11.48 50.84
CA ILE A 126 -21.73 -12.36 49.92
C ILE A 126 -21.66 -11.58 48.60
N LYS A 127 -20.65 -10.72 48.47
CA LYS A 127 -20.30 -10.07 47.19
C LYS A 127 -18.79 -10.12 47.01
N THR A 128 -18.27 -11.32 47.17
CA THR A 128 -16.96 -11.71 46.68
C THR A 128 -17.21 -12.91 45.79
N MET A 129 -16.75 -12.84 44.54
CA MET A 129 -16.59 -13.98 43.65
C MET A 129 -17.86 -14.56 42.97
N SER A 130 -18.40 -13.80 42.01
CA SER A 130 -19.11 -14.39 40.85
C SER A 130 -19.23 -13.37 39.70
N SER A 131 -18.09 -12.97 39.14
CA SER A 131 -18.04 -12.25 37.85
C SER A 131 -17.11 -12.99 36.90
N THR A 132 -17.59 -14.10 36.35
CA THR A 132 -16.90 -14.85 35.31
C THR A 132 -17.78 -14.94 34.06
N ASN A 133 -18.27 -13.79 33.60
CA ASN A 133 -18.57 -13.59 32.18
C ASN A 133 -17.50 -12.63 31.68
N ALA A 134 -16.56 -13.14 30.88
CA ALA A 134 -15.46 -12.35 30.34
C ALA A 134 -16.01 -11.12 29.61
N ASN A 135 -15.72 -9.94 30.14
CA ASN A 135 -15.81 -8.69 29.40
C ASN A 135 -14.96 -8.88 28.14
N ASP A 136 -15.61 -8.97 26.99
CA ASP A 136 -14.91 -8.94 25.72
C ASP A 136 -14.22 -7.58 25.63
N ILE A 137 -12.90 -7.58 25.79
CA ILE A 137 -12.08 -6.37 25.90
C ILE A 137 -12.32 -5.45 24.69
N PHE A 138 -12.69 -6.05 23.55
CA PHE A 138 -12.97 -5.36 22.29
C PHE A 138 -14.42 -4.91 22.13
N ASN A 139 -15.35 -5.30 23.00
CA ASN A 139 -16.70 -4.75 23.05
C ASN A 139 -16.81 -3.66 24.12
N ASN A 140 -16.05 -2.58 23.91
CA ASN A 140 -15.96 -1.46 24.83
C ASN A 140 -16.30 -0.14 24.11
N ASP A 141 -16.62 0.91 24.87
CA ASP A 141 -16.95 2.23 24.34
C ASP A 141 -15.77 2.85 23.56
N VAL A 142 -14.54 2.41 23.84
CA VAL A 142 -13.35 2.79 23.06
C VAL A 142 -13.45 2.29 21.61
N GLU A 143 -13.88 1.05 21.39
CA GLU A 143 -14.07 0.44 20.06
C GLU A 143 -15.18 1.17 19.30
N LYS A 144 -16.32 1.44 19.96
CA LYS A 144 -17.46 2.16 19.37
C LYS A 144 -17.08 3.58 18.95
N ASN A 145 -16.35 4.30 19.80
CA ASN A 145 -15.87 5.65 19.50
C ASN A 145 -14.86 5.63 18.34
N ARG A 146 -13.99 4.62 18.28
CA ARG A 146 -13.07 4.44 17.15
C ARG A 146 -13.85 4.26 15.83
N ILE A 147 -14.79 3.32 15.80
CA ILE A 147 -15.61 3.03 14.61
C ILE A 147 -16.39 4.26 14.17
N ALA A 148 -16.97 5.03 15.11
CA ALA A 148 -17.71 6.24 14.81
C ALA A 148 -16.83 7.29 14.11
N ILE A 149 -15.63 7.56 14.64
CA ILE A 149 -14.69 8.51 14.05
C ILE A 149 -14.22 8.01 12.68
N ILE A 150 -13.85 6.73 12.56
CA ILE A 150 -13.38 6.14 11.29
C ILE A 150 -14.47 6.18 10.22
N LYS A 151 -15.75 5.98 10.57
CA LYS A 151 -16.84 6.11 9.61
C LYS A 151 -16.95 7.53 9.07
N GLU A 152 -16.59 8.54 9.86
CA GLU A 152 -16.58 9.95 9.46
C GLU A 152 -15.36 10.30 8.58
N ILE A 153 -14.17 9.83 8.94
CA ILE A 153 -12.90 10.24 8.31
C ILE A 153 -12.34 9.24 7.28
N GLY A 154 -12.70 7.96 7.36
CA GLY A 154 -12.07 6.86 6.63
C GLY A 154 -12.24 6.97 5.11
N TYR A 155 -13.42 7.40 4.66
CA TYR A 155 -13.65 7.67 3.23
C TYR A 155 -12.74 8.81 2.73
N LYS A 156 -12.69 9.92 3.47
CA LYS A 156 -11.85 11.09 3.12
C LYS A 156 -10.37 10.73 3.09
N ILE A 157 -9.89 9.95 4.05
CA ILE A 157 -8.50 9.47 4.11
C ILE A 157 -8.17 8.61 2.89
N THR A 158 -9.06 7.67 2.54
CA THR A 158 -8.85 6.77 1.40
C THR A 158 -8.83 7.54 0.08
N GLU A 159 -9.76 8.48 -0.09
CA GLU A 159 -9.82 9.38 -1.25
C GLU A 159 -8.53 10.21 -1.35
N LEU A 160 -8.12 10.88 -0.27
CA LEU A 160 -6.91 11.70 -0.24
C LEU A 160 -5.64 10.89 -0.52
N LYS A 161 -5.50 9.68 0.04
CA LYS A 161 -4.38 8.78 -0.25
C LYS A 161 -4.35 8.37 -1.74
N GLY A 162 -5.50 8.07 -2.32
CA GLY A 162 -5.64 7.81 -3.76
C GLY A 162 -5.24 9.00 -4.63
N SER A 163 -5.73 10.20 -4.29
CA SER A 163 -5.38 11.45 -4.98
C SER A 163 -3.90 11.78 -4.85
N ILE A 164 -3.29 11.59 -3.67
CA ILE A 164 -1.85 11.79 -3.45
C ILE A 164 -1.05 10.83 -4.32
N TRP A 165 -1.42 9.55 -4.37
CA TRP A 165 -0.73 8.56 -5.18
C TRP A 165 -0.77 8.91 -6.67
N SER A 166 -1.96 9.23 -7.19
CA SER A 166 -2.15 9.65 -8.59
C SER A 166 -1.39 10.94 -8.91
N ALA A 167 -1.46 11.94 -8.03
CA ALA A 167 -0.74 13.21 -8.19
C ALA A 167 0.78 13.01 -8.13
N ASN A 168 1.27 12.09 -7.31
CA ASN A 168 2.70 11.81 -7.20
C ASN A 168 3.25 11.12 -8.46
N ILE A 169 2.50 10.17 -9.04
CA ILE A 169 2.84 9.56 -10.34
C ILE A 169 2.84 10.62 -11.44
N THR A 170 1.81 11.45 -11.49
CA THR A 170 1.70 12.52 -12.48
C THR A 170 2.86 13.51 -12.37
N ASN A 171 3.19 13.93 -11.14
CA ASN A 171 4.32 14.83 -10.88
C ASN A 171 5.66 14.18 -11.27
N LEU A 172 5.87 12.88 -11.01
CA LEU A 172 7.05 12.15 -11.44
C LEU A 172 7.18 12.13 -12.98
N LEU A 173 6.09 11.79 -13.67
CA LEU A 173 6.05 11.75 -15.13
C LEU A 173 6.32 13.14 -15.73
N LEU A 174 5.69 14.19 -15.19
CA LEU A 174 5.93 15.56 -15.63
C LEU A 174 7.38 16.01 -15.41
N ASN A 175 8.04 15.59 -14.33
CA ASN A 175 9.45 15.89 -14.10
C ASN A 175 10.37 15.19 -15.10
N ALA A 176 10.10 13.92 -15.40
CA ALA A 176 10.81 13.20 -16.46
C ALA A 176 10.58 13.86 -17.83
N SER A 177 9.35 14.29 -18.12
CA SER A 177 9.03 15.02 -19.34
C SER A 177 9.76 16.36 -19.44
N ILE A 178 9.89 17.14 -18.34
CA ILE A 178 10.70 18.37 -18.32
C ILE A 178 12.14 18.06 -18.73
N PHE A 179 12.73 17.00 -18.20
CA PHE A 179 14.10 16.60 -18.53
C PHE A 179 14.25 16.30 -20.03
N ILE A 180 13.39 15.44 -20.57
CA ILE A 180 13.42 15.04 -21.99
C ILE A 180 13.15 16.23 -22.90
N LEU A 181 12.09 17.00 -22.64
CA LEU A 181 11.72 18.17 -23.44
C LEU A 181 12.78 19.27 -23.37
N SER A 182 13.52 19.40 -22.26
CA SER A 182 14.64 20.34 -22.17
C SER A 182 15.76 19.97 -23.15
N VAL A 183 16.09 18.68 -23.28
CA VAL A 183 17.09 18.20 -24.25
C VAL A 183 16.61 18.43 -25.68
N VAL A 184 15.36 18.06 -25.98
CA VAL A 184 14.78 18.23 -27.32
C VAL A 184 14.67 19.70 -27.71
N CYS A 185 14.23 20.57 -26.80
CA CYS A 185 14.11 22.01 -27.04
C CYS A 185 15.47 22.70 -27.21
N SER A 186 16.51 22.17 -26.55
CA SER A 186 17.89 22.68 -26.65
C SER A 186 18.56 22.33 -27.97
N PHE A 187 18.01 21.39 -28.73
CA PHE A 187 18.54 20.98 -30.01
C PHE A 187 18.56 22.15 -31.02
N GLY A 188 17.41 22.79 -31.23
CA GLY A 188 17.31 23.91 -32.18
C GLY A 188 18.13 25.13 -31.72
N VAL A 189 18.18 25.38 -30.42
CA VAL A 189 19.01 26.45 -29.83
C VAL A 189 20.50 26.19 -30.07
N THR A 190 20.96 24.96 -29.83
CA THR A 190 22.36 24.57 -30.03
C THR A 190 22.79 24.74 -31.48
N ASN A 191 22.01 24.24 -32.42
CA ASN A 191 22.37 24.29 -33.83
C ASN A 191 22.27 25.69 -34.41
N PHE A 192 21.33 26.51 -33.95
CA PHE A 192 21.29 27.93 -34.29
C PHE A 192 22.55 28.67 -33.83
N LEU A 193 22.95 28.48 -32.57
CA LEU A 193 24.13 29.14 -32.00
C LEU A 193 25.44 28.71 -32.68
N LEU A 194 25.53 27.46 -33.14
CA LEU A 194 26.67 26.93 -33.87
C LEU A 194 26.62 27.18 -35.39
N GLY A 195 25.54 27.76 -35.90
CA GLY A 195 25.35 28.02 -37.34
C GLY A 195 25.24 26.75 -38.19
N LEU A 196 24.87 25.61 -37.59
CA LEU A 196 24.72 24.34 -38.30
C LEU A 196 23.41 24.34 -39.07
N LYS A 197 23.46 24.07 -40.37
CA LYS A 197 22.27 24.03 -41.23
C LYS A 197 21.58 22.66 -41.15
N ILE A 198 20.29 22.64 -41.46
CA ILE A 198 19.51 21.41 -41.59
C ILE A 198 19.89 20.74 -42.91
N ASP A 199 20.69 19.66 -42.86
CA ASP A 199 21.01 18.86 -44.03
C ASP A 199 19.85 17.90 -44.36
N ASN A 200 19.15 18.19 -45.47
CA ASN A 200 18.07 17.36 -45.98
C ASN A 200 18.59 16.19 -46.84
N SER A 201 19.58 15.44 -46.34
CA SER A 201 20.02 14.20 -47.01
C SER A 201 19.06 13.06 -46.64
N SER A 202 18.09 12.76 -47.51
CA SER A 202 17.29 11.54 -47.55
C SER A 202 16.60 11.09 -46.25
N SER A 203 15.30 11.40 -46.12
CA SER A 203 14.30 10.76 -45.23
C SER A 203 14.58 10.65 -43.72
N VAL A 204 15.75 11.08 -43.24
CA VAL A 204 16.16 11.10 -41.84
C VAL A 204 16.77 12.46 -41.56
N LEU A 205 16.31 13.14 -40.52
CA LEU A 205 16.91 14.38 -40.02
C LEU A 205 18.32 14.04 -39.49
N ASN A 206 19.35 14.30 -40.30
CA ASN A 206 20.74 14.21 -39.84
C ASN A 206 21.04 15.42 -38.96
N LEU A 207 20.95 15.19 -37.66
CA LEU A 207 21.09 16.17 -36.61
C LEU A 207 22.57 16.30 -36.22
N THR A 208 23.38 16.90 -37.09
CA THR A 208 24.78 17.24 -36.74
C THR A 208 24.74 18.14 -35.49
N THR A 209 25.27 17.64 -34.38
CA THR A 209 25.33 18.35 -33.10
C THR A 209 26.64 18.06 -32.39
N ASN A 210 27.23 19.10 -31.80
CA ASN A 210 28.28 18.90 -30.81
C ASN A 210 27.62 18.46 -29.49
N ALA A 211 27.79 17.19 -29.12
CA ALA A 211 27.17 16.63 -27.91
C ALA A 211 27.53 17.40 -26.63
N GLY A 212 28.75 17.95 -26.52
CA GLY A 212 29.17 18.74 -25.36
C GLY A 212 28.39 20.06 -25.25
N PHE A 213 28.20 20.76 -26.37
CA PHE A 213 27.44 22.02 -26.40
C PHE A 213 25.94 21.77 -26.18
N LEU A 214 25.39 20.67 -26.73
CA LEU A 214 24.01 20.27 -26.50
C LEU A 214 23.73 20.02 -25.02
N VAL A 215 24.63 19.34 -24.31
CA VAL A 215 24.50 19.11 -22.86
C VAL A 215 24.52 20.43 -22.08
N ALA A 216 25.40 21.37 -22.44
CA ALA A 216 25.49 22.67 -21.78
C ALA A 216 24.21 23.50 -21.97
N ILE A 217 23.69 23.60 -23.19
CA ILE A 217 22.42 24.32 -23.47
C ILE A 217 21.24 23.61 -22.81
N SER A 218 21.22 22.27 -22.82
CA SER A 218 20.19 21.47 -22.12
C SER A 218 20.15 21.76 -20.62
N ALA A 219 21.30 21.93 -19.97
CA ALA A 219 21.35 22.30 -18.56
C ALA A 219 20.77 23.70 -18.30
N ILE A 220 21.01 24.67 -19.20
CA ILE A 220 20.46 26.02 -19.10
C ILE A 220 18.94 26.01 -19.28
N VAL A 221 18.44 25.35 -20.33
CA VAL A 221 16.99 25.24 -20.60
C VAL A 221 16.28 24.50 -19.47
N LEU A 222 16.90 23.46 -18.92
CA LEU A 222 16.40 22.76 -17.75
C LEU A 222 16.34 23.66 -16.51
N ALA A 223 17.37 24.48 -16.27
CA ALA A 223 17.38 25.42 -15.15
C ALA A 223 16.22 26.44 -15.26
N VAL A 224 16.02 27.03 -16.44
CA VAL A 224 14.89 27.94 -16.72
C VAL A 224 13.55 27.25 -16.47
N SER A 225 13.41 26.00 -16.93
CA SER A 225 12.20 25.18 -16.75
C SER A 225 11.91 24.88 -15.28
N LEU A 226 12.95 24.57 -14.49
CA LEU A 226 12.81 24.35 -13.04
C LEU A 226 12.46 25.63 -12.28
N ILE A 227 13.00 26.78 -12.69
CA ILE A 227 12.64 28.10 -12.14
C ILE A 227 11.17 28.39 -12.43
N MET A 228 10.70 28.16 -13.67
CA MET A 228 9.30 28.35 -14.05
C MET A 228 8.37 27.46 -13.22
N LYS A 229 8.69 26.17 -13.09
CA LYS A 229 7.97 25.22 -12.23
C LYS A 229 7.89 25.73 -10.79
N HIS A 230 9.00 26.18 -10.21
CA HIS A 230 9.04 26.69 -8.83
C HIS A 230 8.30 28.02 -8.67
N GLY A 231 8.36 28.90 -9.67
CA GLY A 231 7.60 30.15 -9.71
C GLY A 231 6.10 29.91 -9.66
N VAL A 232 5.58 29.01 -10.50
CA VAL A 232 4.16 28.63 -10.52
C VAL A 232 3.73 28.00 -9.19
N TYR A 233 4.52 27.06 -8.66
CA TYR A 233 4.26 26.46 -7.35
C TYR A 233 4.19 27.52 -6.24
N SER A 234 5.17 28.42 -6.19
CA SER A 234 5.27 29.45 -5.14
C SER A 234 4.13 30.48 -5.24
N LEU A 235 3.71 30.84 -6.46
CA LEU A 235 2.58 31.74 -6.69
C LEU A 235 1.27 31.13 -6.16
N LEU A 236 1.00 29.86 -6.49
CA LEU A 236 -0.19 29.15 -6.02
C LEU A 236 -0.18 28.98 -4.49
N ASP A 237 0.97 28.61 -3.93
CA ASP A 237 1.14 28.44 -2.49
C ASP A 237 0.89 29.75 -1.73
N PHE A 238 1.49 30.84 -2.20
CA PHE A 238 1.27 32.16 -1.63
C PHE A 238 -0.19 32.60 -1.71
N ASN A 239 -0.86 32.39 -2.85
CA ASN A 239 -2.28 32.72 -3.00
C ASN A 239 -3.18 31.93 -2.03
N SER A 240 -2.82 30.69 -1.72
CA SER A 240 -3.58 29.86 -0.78
C SER A 240 -3.35 30.19 0.70
N SER A 241 -2.18 30.74 1.03
CA SER A 241 -1.73 31.02 2.41
C SER A 241 -1.71 32.50 2.76
N LYS A 242 -2.12 33.36 1.82
CA LYS A 242 -2.05 34.82 1.90
C LYS A 242 -2.75 35.35 3.14
N LYS A 243 -2.00 35.99 4.03
CA LYS A 243 -2.56 36.83 5.10
C LYS A 243 -2.83 38.23 4.56
N TYR A 244 -3.86 38.90 5.09
CA TYR A 244 -4.19 40.28 4.71
C TYR A 244 -2.96 41.19 4.84
N GLY A 245 -2.55 41.84 3.75
CA GLY A 245 -1.43 42.80 3.71
C GLY A 245 -0.13 42.31 3.04
N GLU A 246 0.02 41.01 2.75
CA GLU A 246 1.22 40.50 2.06
C GLU A 246 1.11 40.64 0.53
N THR A 247 2.21 40.99 -0.14
CA THR A 247 2.27 41.19 -1.60
C THR A 247 2.95 40.03 -2.32
N ASP A 248 2.41 39.62 -3.47
CA ASP A 248 2.90 38.50 -4.31
C ASP A 248 3.90 38.92 -5.40
N ILE A 249 4.54 40.07 -5.23
CA ILE A 249 5.37 40.72 -6.25
C ILE A 249 6.57 39.84 -6.63
N ALA A 250 7.22 39.21 -5.64
CA ALA A 250 8.40 38.37 -5.87
C ALA A 250 8.05 37.09 -6.67
N GLN A 251 6.94 36.43 -6.35
CA GLN A 251 6.50 35.20 -7.01
C GLN A 251 6.06 35.47 -8.46
N LYS A 252 5.35 36.57 -8.67
CA LYS A 252 4.99 37.06 -10.02
C LYS A 252 6.23 37.43 -10.83
N PHE A 253 7.21 38.07 -10.20
CA PHE A 253 8.47 38.43 -10.86
C PHE A 253 9.26 37.20 -11.31
N ILE A 254 9.46 36.21 -10.44
CA ILE A 254 10.16 34.96 -10.78
C ILE A 254 9.47 34.24 -11.94
N THR A 255 8.14 34.12 -11.89
CA THR A 255 7.36 33.48 -12.96
C THR A 255 7.47 34.29 -14.26
N GLY A 256 7.38 35.62 -14.20
CA GLY A 256 7.51 36.51 -15.35
C GLY A 256 8.90 36.42 -16.03
N VAL A 257 9.98 36.47 -15.25
CA VAL A 257 11.35 36.32 -15.77
C VAL A 257 11.52 34.96 -16.46
N SER A 258 11.04 33.87 -15.84
CA SER A 258 11.12 32.54 -16.45
C SER A 258 10.33 32.42 -17.76
N ALA A 259 9.16 33.08 -17.85
CA ALA A 259 8.37 33.13 -19.08
C ALA A 259 9.08 33.90 -20.20
N ILE A 260 9.78 35.00 -19.86
CA ILE A 260 10.60 35.75 -20.82
C ILE A 260 11.72 34.88 -21.38
N PHE A 261 12.46 34.15 -20.53
CA PHE A 261 13.50 33.23 -21.01
C PHE A 261 12.95 32.11 -21.89
N MET A 262 11.81 31.52 -21.54
CA MET A 262 11.13 30.55 -22.40
C MET A 262 10.69 31.13 -23.75
N PHE A 263 10.26 32.39 -23.76
CA PHE A 263 9.93 33.11 -24.99
C PHE A 263 11.17 33.38 -25.86
N VAL A 264 12.32 33.70 -25.26
CA VAL A 264 13.59 33.83 -26.00
C VAL A 264 14.00 32.50 -26.61
N ILE A 265 13.89 31.39 -25.87
CA ILE A 265 14.16 30.03 -26.39
C ILE A 265 13.25 29.71 -27.57
N TYR A 266 11.97 30.06 -27.47
CA TYR A 266 11.00 29.91 -28.57
C TYR A 266 11.41 30.71 -29.82
N ILE A 267 11.83 31.98 -29.66
CA ILE A 267 12.28 32.82 -30.77
C ILE A 267 13.52 32.22 -31.46
N ILE A 268 14.48 31.73 -30.68
CA ILE A 268 15.70 31.12 -31.24
C ILE A 268 15.35 29.87 -32.05
N ASN A 269 14.51 28.99 -31.49
CA ASN A 269 14.04 27.80 -32.20
C ASN A 269 13.24 28.17 -33.46
N LEU A 270 12.44 29.24 -33.42
CA LEU A 270 11.71 29.74 -34.58
C LEU A 270 12.67 30.14 -35.72
N PHE A 271 13.74 30.86 -35.42
CA PHE A 271 14.73 31.26 -36.41
C PHE A 271 15.50 30.08 -36.98
N TYR A 272 15.81 29.08 -36.16
CA TYR A 272 16.46 27.85 -36.61
C TYR A 272 15.61 27.07 -37.62
N TYR A 273 14.35 26.80 -37.25
CA TYR A 273 13.45 26.00 -38.08
C TYR A 273 12.86 26.78 -39.27
N LYS A 274 13.08 28.10 -39.37
CA LYS A 274 12.70 28.91 -40.53
C LYS A 274 13.38 28.44 -41.82
N GLU A 275 14.55 27.83 -41.72
CA GLU A 275 15.31 27.35 -42.88
C GLU A 275 14.72 26.07 -43.51
N ILE A 276 13.68 25.47 -42.93
CA ILE A 276 13.00 24.30 -43.50
C ILE A 276 12.24 24.70 -44.78
N PRO A 277 12.58 24.15 -45.96
CA PRO A 277 11.90 24.48 -47.21
C PRO A 277 10.49 23.85 -47.28
N GLY A 278 9.53 24.60 -47.83
CA GLY A 278 8.23 24.06 -48.26
C GLY A 278 7.00 24.47 -47.44
N PHE A 279 7.14 25.03 -46.24
CA PHE A 279 5.98 25.51 -45.47
C PHE A 279 6.38 26.61 -44.45
N PHE A 280 6.06 27.88 -44.76
CA PHE A 280 6.39 29.02 -43.89
C PHE A 280 5.84 28.89 -42.46
N GLY A 281 4.71 28.19 -42.28
CA GLY A 281 4.09 27.93 -40.97
C GLY A 281 4.74 26.79 -40.17
N ALA A 282 5.58 25.93 -40.77
CA ALA A 282 6.09 24.73 -40.09
C ALA A 282 7.05 25.09 -38.96
N SER A 283 7.89 26.09 -39.18
CA SER A 283 8.80 26.64 -38.17
C SER A 283 8.08 27.11 -36.91
N PHE A 284 6.93 27.79 -37.09
CA PHE A 284 6.07 28.24 -36.01
C PHE A 284 5.51 27.07 -35.19
N PHE A 285 4.94 26.06 -35.87
CA PHE A 285 4.37 24.89 -35.19
C PHE A 285 5.44 24.02 -34.50
N ILE A 286 6.61 23.83 -35.11
CA ILE A 286 7.70 23.04 -34.53
C ILE A 286 8.27 23.75 -33.29
N SER A 287 8.52 25.06 -33.37
CA SER A 287 9.01 25.82 -32.21
C SER A 287 7.97 25.86 -31.08
N LEU A 288 6.69 26.04 -31.42
CA LEU A 288 5.60 26.00 -30.46
C LEU A 288 5.45 24.61 -29.83
N LEU A 289 5.62 23.55 -30.60
CA LEU A 289 5.57 22.17 -30.10
C LEU A 289 6.68 21.92 -29.08
N PHE A 290 7.91 22.39 -29.30
CA PHE A 290 8.99 22.16 -28.33
C PHE A 290 8.94 23.12 -27.14
N ALA A 291 8.98 24.44 -27.37
CA ALA A 291 9.03 25.42 -26.30
C ALA A 291 7.66 25.58 -25.59
N GLY A 292 6.56 25.52 -26.34
CA GLY A 292 5.21 25.60 -25.79
C GLY A 292 4.80 24.34 -25.02
N ALA A 293 5.15 23.13 -25.49
CA ALA A 293 4.94 21.93 -24.68
C ALA A 293 5.79 21.96 -23.41
N LEU A 294 7.06 22.36 -23.49
CA LEU A 294 7.92 22.49 -22.32
C LEU A 294 7.34 23.49 -21.30
N ALA A 295 6.87 24.66 -21.75
CA ALA A 295 6.23 25.65 -20.88
C ALA A 295 4.95 25.10 -20.23
N THR A 296 4.09 24.42 -21.00
CA THR A 296 2.85 23.81 -20.51
C THR A 296 3.12 22.74 -19.45
N VAL A 297 4.11 21.87 -19.70
CA VAL A 297 4.54 20.83 -18.76
C VAL A 297 5.12 21.46 -17.50
N CYS A 298 5.87 22.56 -17.58
CA CYS A 298 6.39 23.27 -16.42
C CYS A 298 5.26 23.84 -15.54
N VAL A 299 4.26 24.49 -16.15
CA VAL A 299 3.08 25.02 -15.42
C VAL A 299 2.30 23.89 -14.77
N ALA A 300 2.01 22.82 -15.53
CA ALA A 300 1.31 21.65 -15.01
C ALA A 300 2.08 21.01 -13.85
N SER A 301 3.41 20.86 -13.96
CA SER A 301 4.26 20.31 -12.90
C SER A 301 4.25 21.17 -11.64
N GLY A 302 4.26 22.51 -11.79
CA GLY A 302 4.12 23.44 -10.67
C GLY A 302 2.76 23.32 -9.96
N TYR A 303 1.68 23.19 -10.74
CA TYR A 303 0.33 22.97 -10.23
C TYR A 303 0.19 21.64 -9.48
N PHE A 304 0.65 20.52 -10.05
CA PHE A 304 0.58 19.22 -9.39
C PHE A 304 1.45 19.17 -8.12
N LYS A 305 2.60 19.86 -8.09
CA LYS A 305 3.38 20.02 -6.86
C LYS A 305 2.61 20.76 -5.76
N PHE A 306 1.86 21.80 -6.13
CA PHE A 306 0.99 22.53 -5.20
C PHE A 306 -0.18 21.66 -4.70
N GLN A 307 -0.86 20.96 -5.60
CA GLN A 307 -1.95 20.04 -5.20
C GLN A 307 -1.46 18.93 -4.29
N LEU A 308 -0.28 18.38 -4.54
CA LEU A 308 0.34 17.38 -3.67
C LEU A 308 0.55 17.94 -2.24
N LYS A 309 0.99 19.20 -2.10
CA LYS A 309 1.11 19.85 -0.79
C LYS A 309 -0.25 19.94 -0.10
N ASN A 310 -1.28 20.41 -0.80
CA ASN A 310 -2.63 20.57 -0.24
C ASN A 310 -3.23 19.25 0.22
N TYR A 311 -3.15 18.20 -0.61
CA TYR A 311 -3.67 16.89 -0.23
C TYR A 311 -2.93 16.31 0.97
N ASN A 312 -1.60 16.47 1.05
CA ASN A 312 -0.84 16.03 2.23
C ASN A 312 -1.25 16.80 3.49
N GLN A 313 -1.50 18.11 3.39
CA GLN A 313 -1.97 18.91 4.52
C GLN A 313 -3.38 18.51 4.97
N GLN A 314 -4.30 18.29 4.02
CA GLN A 314 -5.66 17.81 4.33
C GLN A 314 -5.64 16.40 4.93
N LEU A 315 -4.81 15.50 4.40
CA LEU A 315 -4.63 14.16 4.94
C LEU A 315 -4.13 14.22 6.39
N THR A 316 -3.14 15.07 6.65
CA THR A 316 -2.63 15.32 8.01
C THR A 316 -3.76 15.79 8.93
N ASN A 317 -4.58 16.75 8.51
CA ASN A 317 -5.70 17.23 9.32
C ASN A 317 -6.75 16.13 9.61
N CYS A 318 -6.96 15.19 8.69
CA CYS A 318 -7.89 14.08 8.88
C CYS A 318 -7.32 12.97 9.77
N GLU A 319 -6.04 12.61 9.59
CA GLU A 319 -5.37 11.56 10.36
C GLU A 319 -5.07 11.99 11.80
N TYR A 320 -4.89 13.29 12.06
CA TYR A 320 -4.46 13.84 13.35
C TYR A 320 -5.50 14.73 14.01
N ARG A 321 -6.75 14.33 13.89
CA ARG A 321 -7.83 14.92 14.67
C ARG A 321 -7.59 14.62 16.16
N GLU A 322 -7.70 15.64 17.00
CA GLU A 322 -7.36 15.55 18.43
C GLU A 322 -8.21 14.52 19.18
N ASP A 323 -9.48 14.40 18.81
CA ASP A 323 -10.40 13.39 19.33
C ASP A 323 -9.97 11.97 18.94
N PHE A 324 -9.50 11.76 17.71
CA PHE A 324 -9.00 10.46 17.25
C PHE A 324 -7.74 10.03 18.01
N GLU A 325 -6.78 10.93 18.23
CA GLU A 325 -5.56 10.62 18.99
C GLU A 325 -5.87 10.24 20.45
N ASN A 326 -6.85 10.92 21.07
CA ASN A 326 -7.31 10.58 22.40
C ASN A 326 -7.95 9.18 22.46
N VAL A 327 -8.73 8.80 21.44
CA VAL A 327 -9.25 7.44 21.29
C VAL A 327 -8.12 6.43 21.08
N MET A 328 -7.12 6.74 20.25
CA MET A 328 -5.95 5.87 20.03
C MET A 328 -5.12 5.65 21.30
N LYS A 329 -4.95 6.66 22.16
CA LYS A 329 -4.28 6.48 23.46
C LYS A 329 -5.03 5.50 24.36
N ARG A 330 -6.35 5.62 24.44
CA ARG A 330 -7.20 4.66 25.18
C ARG A 330 -7.15 3.28 24.54
N TYR A 331 -7.09 3.21 23.21
CA TYR A 331 -6.96 1.98 22.45
C TYR A 331 -5.64 1.24 22.75
N ARG A 332 -4.51 1.96 22.83
CA ARG A 332 -3.23 1.39 23.25
C ARG A 332 -3.31 0.79 24.66
N SER A 333 -3.94 1.49 25.61
CA SER A 333 -4.16 0.96 26.96
C SER A 333 -4.99 -0.32 26.96
N MET A 334 -6.01 -0.39 26.09
CA MET A 334 -6.85 -1.57 25.92
C MET A 334 -6.05 -2.77 25.37
N ILE A 335 -5.19 -2.53 24.37
CA ILE A 335 -4.27 -3.56 23.83
C ILE A 335 -3.32 -4.04 24.92
N ASN A 336 -2.74 -3.14 25.72
CA ASN A 336 -1.86 -3.52 26.84
C ASN A 336 -2.58 -4.41 27.87
N SER A 337 -3.82 -4.05 28.24
CA SER A 337 -4.64 -4.88 29.14
C SER A 337 -4.93 -6.27 28.54
N PHE A 338 -5.18 -6.35 27.23
CA PHE A 338 -5.34 -7.62 26.54
C PHE A 338 -4.05 -8.46 26.56
N VAL A 339 -2.89 -7.85 26.28
CA VAL A 339 -1.59 -8.53 26.30
C VAL A 339 -1.27 -9.09 27.69
N ASN A 340 -1.52 -8.32 28.75
CA ASN A 340 -1.31 -8.75 30.13
C ASN A 340 -2.31 -9.84 30.60
N GLN A 341 -3.40 -10.07 29.86
CA GLN A 341 -4.35 -11.15 30.11
C GLN A 341 -4.06 -12.42 29.29
N LEU A 342 -2.98 -12.46 28.51
CA LEU A 342 -2.60 -13.66 27.77
C LEU A 342 -2.20 -14.80 28.72
N SER A 343 -2.69 -16.00 28.43
CA SER A 343 -2.32 -17.20 29.21
C SER A 343 -0.86 -17.57 29.03
N GLN A 344 -0.26 -18.18 30.06
CA GLN A 344 1.13 -18.66 30.02
C GLN A 344 1.39 -19.62 28.85
N ASN A 345 0.41 -20.46 28.49
CA ASN A 345 0.51 -21.33 27.32
C ASN A 345 0.63 -20.53 26.01
N ARG A 346 -0.13 -19.44 25.85
CA ARG A 346 -0.02 -18.57 24.66
C ARG A 346 1.33 -17.85 24.63
N ILE A 347 1.82 -17.38 25.76
CA ILE A 347 3.14 -16.72 25.87
C ILE A 347 4.25 -17.71 25.50
N ALA A 348 4.18 -18.96 25.98
CA ALA A 348 5.12 -20.01 25.61
C ALA A 348 5.10 -20.29 24.10
N THR A 349 3.92 -20.36 23.48
CA THR A 349 3.77 -20.50 22.02
C THR A 349 4.36 -19.33 21.25
N VAL A 350 4.18 -18.09 21.74
CA VAL A 350 4.78 -16.89 21.15
C VAL A 350 6.31 -16.97 21.21
N ARG A 351 6.88 -17.33 22.37
CA ARG A 351 8.34 -17.50 22.53
C ARG A 351 8.89 -18.59 21.60
N GLY A 352 8.20 -19.72 21.48
CA GLY A 352 8.57 -20.79 20.54
C GLY A 352 8.50 -20.34 19.08
N SER A 353 7.45 -19.60 18.71
CA SER A 353 7.29 -19.04 17.37
C SER A 353 8.33 -17.97 17.06
N LEU A 354 8.71 -17.15 18.04
CA LEU A 354 9.79 -16.17 17.92
C LEU A 354 11.13 -16.87 17.61
N LEU A 355 11.47 -17.92 18.37
CA LEU A 355 12.70 -18.69 18.14
C LEU A 355 12.71 -19.32 16.74
N ASN A 356 11.60 -19.91 16.31
CA ASN A 356 11.49 -20.49 14.97
C ASN A 356 11.68 -19.42 13.86
N ASN A 357 11.09 -18.24 14.03
CA ASN A 357 11.28 -17.14 13.08
C ASN A 357 12.71 -16.58 13.12
N GLN A 358 13.39 -16.56 14.27
CA GLN A 358 14.81 -16.17 14.36
C GLN A 358 15.72 -17.16 13.63
N LEU A 359 15.48 -18.47 13.76
CA LEU A 359 16.19 -19.48 12.97
C LEU A 359 15.94 -19.31 11.48
N LYS A 360 14.68 -19.08 11.10
CA LYS A 360 14.30 -18.81 9.71
C LYS A 360 15.01 -17.57 9.15
N MET A 361 15.09 -16.49 9.93
CA MET A 361 15.80 -15.26 9.57
C MET A 361 17.29 -15.54 9.32
N ILE A 362 17.95 -16.34 10.16
CA ILE A 362 19.38 -16.70 9.96
C ILE A 362 19.57 -17.43 8.63
N VAL A 363 18.69 -18.38 8.32
CA VAL A 363 18.74 -19.12 7.04
C VAL A 363 18.52 -18.18 5.85
N GLU A 364 17.53 -17.30 5.92
CA GLU A 364 17.22 -16.32 4.86
C GLU A 364 18.37 -15.33 4.63
N VAL A 365 19.02 -14.86 5.70
CA VAL A 365 20.22 -14.02 5.60
C VAL A 365 21.38 -14.78 4.98
N PHE A 366 21.57 -16.05 5.36
CA PHE A 366 22.64 -16.87 4.80
C PHE A 366 22.44 -17.12 3.30
N ILE A 367 21.20 -17.38 2.87
CA ILE A 367 20.85 -17.52 1.45
C ILE A 367 21.19 -16.22 0.70
N GLY A 368 20.75 -15.05 1.21
CA GLY A 368 21.03 -13.76 0.58
C GLY A 368 22.53 -13.41 0.50
N LEU A 369 23.32 -13.85 1.49
CA LEU A 369 24.77 -13.67 1.46
C LEU A 369 25.45 -14.61 0.45
N LEU A 370 24.91 -15.81 0.27
CA LEU A 370 25.41 -16.80 -0.69
C LEU A 370 25.06 -16.42 -2.14
N THR A 371 23.93 -15.74 -2.37
CA THR A 371 23.52 -15.26 -3.71
C THR A 371 24.23 -13.98 -4.13
N ALA A 372 24.64 -13.12 -3.18
CA ALA A 372 25.29 -11.84 -3.46
C ALA A 372 26.53 -11.91 -4.39
N PRO A 373 27.48 -12.86 -4.26
CA PRO A 373 28.59 -12.99 -5.18
C PRO A 373 28.19 -13.31 -6.63
N PHE A 374 27.11 -14.09 -6.81
CA PHE A 374 26.61 -14.45 -8.14
C PHE A 374 25.94 -13.25 -8.82
N LEU A 375 25.21 -12.45 -8.04
CA LEU A 375 24.59 -11.19 -8.46
C LEU A 375 25.66 -10.17 -8.90
N ALA A 376 26.76 -10.09 -8.14
CA ALA A 376 27.88 -9.19 -8.38
C ALA A 376 28.81 -9.58 -9.55
N TYR A 377 28.63 -10.77 -10.14
CA TYR A 377 29.56 -11.31 -11.14
C TYR A 377 29.63 -10.46 -12.42
N GLY A 378 28.49 -10.08 -12.99
CA GLY A 378 28.44 -9.25 -14.20
C GLY A 378 29.06 -7.87 -13.96
N VAL A 379 28.72 -7.23 -12.83
CA VAL A 379 29.30 -5.96 -12.39
C VAL A 379 30.82 -6.04 -12.27
N SER A 380 31.33 -7.10 -11.63
CA SER A 380 32.76 -7.32 -11.46
C SER A 380 33.49 -7.38 -12.80
N ASN A 381 32.94 -8.11 -13.77
CA ASN A 381 33.56 -8.25 -15.09
C ASN A 381 33.49 -6.98 -15.93
N THR A 382 32.41 -6.22 -15.81
CA THR A 382 32.31 -4.88 -16.43
C THR A 382 33.35 -3.93 -15.83
N LEU A 383 33.47 -3.84 -14.49
CA LEU A 383 34.49 -3.02 -13.82
C LEU A 383 35.92 -3.41 -14.20
N ALA A 384 36.18 -4.71 -14.21
CA ALA A 384 37.49 -5.26 -14.54
C ALA A 384 37.89 -4.99 -16.00
N SER A 385 36.92 -4.84 -16.90
CA SER A 385 37.14 -4.43 -18.29
C SER A 385 37.42 -2.93 -18.43
N CYS A 386 36.80 -2.09 -17.58
CA CYS A 386 37.08 -0.65 -17.53
C CYS A 386 38.44 -0.33 -16.89
N PHE A 387 38.87 -1.13 -15.91
CA PHE A 387 40.13 -0.93 -15.19
C PHE A 387 41.00 -2.19 -15.23
N PRO A 388 41.53 -2.57 -16.41
CA PRO A 388 42.25 -3.83 -16.60
C PRO A 388 43.54 -3.90 -15.76
N GLU A 389 44.17 -2.76 -15.45
CA GLU A 389 45.38 -2.65 -14.63
C GLU A 389 45.12 -3.01 -13.15
N ALA A 390 43.91 -2.76 -12.65
CA ALA A 390 43.51 -3.07 -11.27
C ALA A 390 42.78 -4.42 -11.14
N ALA A 391 42.40 -5.03 -12.26
CA ALA A 391 41.51 -6.19 -12.29
C ALA A 391 42.14 -7.50 -11.77
N SER A 392 43.47 -7.67 -11.85
CA SER A 392 44.17 -8.89 -11.41
C SER A 392 43.41 -10.19 -11.77
N TRP A 393 43.21 -10.41 -13.06
CA TRP A 393 42.31 -11.44 -13.57
C TRP A 393 42.70 -12.86 -13.14
N VAL A 394 41.73 -13.60 -12.62
CA VAL A 394 41.84 -15.02 -12.31
C VAL A 394 40.90 -15.80 -13.21
N ARG A 395 41.36 -16.94 -13.74
CA ARG A 395 40.54 -17.87 -14.52
C ARG A 395 40.39 -19.18 -13.76
N VAL A 396 39.16 -19.59 -13.53
CA VAL A 396 38.83 -20.90 -12.94
C VAL A 396 37.78 -21.55 -13.84
N SER A 397 38.07 -22.75 -14.35
CA SER A 397 37.14 -23.55 -15.16
C SER A 397 36.48 -22.79 -16.33
N GLY A 398 37.24 -21.94 -17.03
CA GLY A 398 36.76 -21.17 -18.19
C GLY A 398 36.08 -19.84 -17.86
N LEU A 399 35.69 -19.61 -16.61
CA LEU A 399 35.16 -18.32 -16.14
C LEU A 399 36.30 -17.39 -15.74
N ARG A 400 36.28 -16.16 -16.25
CA ARG A 400 37.23 -15.10 -15.92
C ARG A 400 36.55 -14.16 -14.93
N PHE A 401 37.19 -13.91 -13.79
CA PHE A 401 36.72 -12.93 -12.80
C PHE A 401 37.86 -12.14 -12.18
N SER A 402 37.54 -10.97 -11.66
CA SER A 402 38.45 -10.15 -10.87
C SER A 402 38.11 -10.34 -9.38
N PRO A 403 38.98 -10.94 -8.56
CA PRO A 403 38.71 -11.11 -7.13
C PRO A 403 38.47 -9.78 -6.41
N ILE A 404 39.21 -8.73 -6.76
CA ILE A 404 39.13 -7.40 -6.13
C ILE A 404 37.77 -6.76 -6.42
N PHE A 405 37.36 -6.71 -7.70
CA PHE A 405 36.07 -6.12 -8.07
C PHE A 405 34.89 -7.00 -7.66
N LEU A 406 35.04 -8.32 -7.63
CA LEU A 406 34.00 -9.23 -7.16
C LEU A 406 33.71 -9.02 -5.68
N VAL A 407 34.75 -8.92 -4.84
CA VAL A 407 34.56 -8.66 -3.40
C VAL A 407 33.89 -7.29 -3.19
N LEU A 408 34.38 -6.24 -3.86
CA LEU A 408 33.81 -4.90 -3.74
C LEU A 408 32.33 -4.87 -4.14
N ALA A 409 32.01 -5.43 -5.32
CA ALA A 409 30.64 -5.49 -5.82
C ALA A 409 29.74 -6.33 -4.90
N THR A 410 30.25 -7.46 -4.37
CA THR A 410 29.50 -8.31 -3.42
C THR A 410 29.11 -7.53 -2.16
N PHE A 411 30.03 -6.78 -1.55
CA PHE A 411 29.72 -5.97 -0.36
C PHE A 411 28.66 -4.91 -0.65
N LEU A 412 28.70 -4.33 -1.85
CA LEU A 412 27.74 -3.32 -2.31
C LEU A 412 26.34 -3.94 -2.46
N ILE A 413 26.24 -5.17 -2.99
CA ILE A 413 25.00 -5.94 -3.07
C ILE A 413 24.48 -6.32 -1.68
N ILE A 414 25.34 -6.81 -0.78
CA ILE A 414 24.95 -7.13 0.60
C ILE A 414 24.40 -5.89 1.31
N PHE A 415 25.00 -4.72 1.08
CA PHE A 415 24.51 -3.48 1.65
C PHE A 415 23.13 -3.08 1.09
N ALA A 416 22.90 -3.23 -0.22
CA ALA A 416 21.58 -3.03 -0.82
C ALA A 416 20.55 -4.03 -0.30
N PHE A 417 20.93 -5.30 -0.13
CA PHE A 417 20.10 -6.35 0.43
C PHE A 417 19.54 -5.97 1.81
N PHE A 418 20.41 -5.60 2.76
CA PHE A 418 19.96 -5.18 4.08
C PHE A 418 19.16 -3.88 4.06
N SER A 419 19.49 -2.96 3.15
CA SER A 419 18.74 -1.71 2.97
C SER A 419 17.31 -1.96 2.48
N PHE A 420 17.10 -2.86 1.53
CA PHE A 420 15.75 -3.28 1.10
C PHE A 420 14.99 -4.00 2.20
N VAL A 421 15.64 -4.93 2.91
CA VAL A 421 15.01 -5.66 4.02
C VAL A 421 14.46 -4.65 5.04
N ARG A 422 15.28 -3.68 5.46
CA ARG A 422 14.84 -2.64 6.40
C ARG A 422 13.72 -1.78 5.84
N ALA A 423 13.82 -1.34 4.58
CA ALA A 423 12.77 -0.55 3.94
C ALA A 423 11.43 -1.30 3.88
N PHE A 424 11.45 -2.58 3.50
CA PHE A 424 10.26 -3.42 3.43
C PHE A 424 9.70 -3.76 4.82
N THR A 425 10.55 -3.99 5.82
CA THR A 425 10.11 -4.22 7.20
C THR A 425 9.41 -2.98 7.76
N ILE A 426 9.98 -1.78 7.60
CA ILE A 426 9.33 -0.53 8.03
C ILE A 426 8.01 -0.31 7.30
N SER A 427 7.96 -0.60 5.99
CA SER A 427 6.71 -0.53 5.22
C SER A 427 5.62 -1.43 5.79
N LYS A 428 5.97 -2.66 6.21
CA LYS A 428 5.04 -3.61 6.84
C LYS A 428 4.61 -3.16 8.24
N GLN A 429 5.52 -2.59 9.04
CA GLN A 429 5.21 -2.02 10.36
C GLN A 429 4.21 -0.85 10.26
N ILE A 430 4.44 0.07 9.33
CA ILE A 430 3.53 1.20 9.07
C ILE A 430 2.14 0.67 8.71
N LYS A 431 2.06 -0.29 7.77
CA LYS A 431 0.79 -0.91 7.38
C LYS A 431 0.10 -1.64 8.54
N GLY A 432 0.84 -2.37 9.37
CA GLY A 432 0.31 -3.04 10.56
C GLY A 432 -0.33 -2.05 11.52
N SER A 433 0.36 -0.95 11.82
CA SER A 433 -0.20 0.10 12.67
C SER A 433 -1.40 0.81 12.02
N GLU A 434 -1.42 1.03 10.71
CA GLU A 434 -2.59 1.59 10.03
C GLU A 434 -3.80 0.66 10.12
N ILE A 435 -3.61 -0.65 9.96
CA ILE A 435 -4.70 -1.63 10.08
C ILE A 435 -5.29 -1.62 11.51
N ILE A 436 -4.45 -1.56 12.54
CA ILE A 436 -4.94 -1.45 13.93
C ILE A 436 -5.74 -0.14 14.12
N LYS A 437 -5.33 0.95 13.48
CA LYS A 437 -6.02 2.24 13.55
C LYS A 437 -7.36 2.23 12.82
N PHE A 438 -7.44 1.64 11.62
CA PHE A 438 -8.61 1.75 10.74
C PHE A 438 -9.57 0.56 10.82
N ASP A 439 -9.06 -0.66 10.95
CA ASP A 439 -9.87 -1.87 11.02
C ASP A 439 -10.06 -2.35 12.46
N GLY A 440 -9.11 -2.02 13.34
CA GLY A 440 -9.12 -2.45 14.75
C GLY A 440 -8.17 -3.63 15.00
N PHE A 441 -7.79 -3.80 16.27
CA PHE A 441 -6.95 -4.90 16.71
C PHE A 441 -7.75 -6.20 16.76
N HIS A 442 -7.25 -7.22 16.06
CA HIS A 442 -7.86 -8.56 16.02
C HIS A 442 -6.84 -9.65 16.37
N ASP A 443 -5.63 -9.56 15.81
CA ASP A 443 -4.56 -10.53 16.02
C ASP A 443 -3.19 -9.83 16.03
N TYR A 444 -2.35 -10.19 17.01
CA TYR A 444 -0.98 -9.71 17.13
C TYR A 444 -0.04 -10.35 16.09
N ASN A 445 -0.38 -11.54 15.55
CA ASN A 445 0.47 -12.20 14.55
C ASN A 445 0.49 -11.47 13.21
N SER A 446 -0.62 -10.83 12.82
CA SER A 446 -0.77 -10.20 11.51
C SER A 446 -0.38 -8.72 11.51
N HIS A 447 -0.77 -7.96 12.53
CA HIS A 447 -0.63 -6.49 12.53
C HIS A 447 0.25 -5.96 13.66
N GLY A 448 0.67 -6.81 14.59
CA GLY A 448 1.43 -6.44 15.78
C GLY A 448 0.55 -5.82 16.86
N VAL A 449 1.18 -5.31 17.92
CA VAL A 449 0.50 -4.67 19.06
C VAL A 449 0.72 -3.16 19.12
N THR A 450 1.68 -2.64 18.35
CA THR A 450 2.10 -1.25 18.43
C THR A 450 1.29 -0.36 17.50
N VAL A 451 0.70 0.68 18.07
CA VAL A 451 0.04 1.76 17.33
C VAL A 451 1.00 2.94 17.26
N TYR A 452 1.68 3.14 16.14
CA TYR A 452 2.63 4.26 15.98
C TYR A 452 1.91 5.61 15.94
N GLY A 453 2.46 6.62 16.61
CA GLY A 453 1.99 8.02 16.53
C GLY A 453 2.50 8.75 15.28
N LEU A 454 2.12 10.02 15.10
CA LEU A 454 2.52 10.86 13.96
C LEU A 454 4.03 10.92 13.79
N ASP A 455 4.74 11.36 14.84
CA ASP A 455 6.18 11.58 14.77
C ASP A 455 6.93 10.29 14.46
N SER A 456 6.48 9.18 15.05
CA SER A 456 7.01 7.84 14.77
C SER A 456 6.74 7.43 13.32
N MET A 457 5.52 7.62 12.80
CA MET A 457 5.18 7.29 11.41
C MET A 457 5.96 8.17 10.41
N HIS A 458 6.14 9.46 10.72
CA HIS A 458 6.90 10.37 9.86
C HIS A 458 8.40 10.04 9.85
N SER A 459 8.98 9.78 11.03
CA SER A 459 10.37 9.35 11.17
C SER A 459 10.62 8.03 10.44
N LEU A 460 9.77 7.02 10.67
CA LEU A 460 9.84 5.72 9.98
C LEU A 460 9.65 5.87 8.46
N GLY A 461 8.72 6.72 8.03
CA GLY A 461 8.50 7.02 6.62
C GLY A 461 9.73 7.66 5.94
N LYS A 462 10.36 8.63 6.61
CA LYS A 462 11.59 9.28 6.13
C LYS A 462 12.76 8.30 6.06
N GLU A 463 12.93 7.49 7.10
CA GLU A 463 13.95 6.45 7.15
C GLU A 463 13.76 5.45 6.01
N LYS A 464 12.55 4.89 5.88
CA LYS A 464 12.17 3.99 4.78
C LYS A 464 12.51 4.57 3.42
N ASN A 465 12.13 5.81 3.15
CA ASN A 465 12.39 6.45 1.86
C ASN A 465 13.89 6.63 1.62
N THR A 466 14.67 6.96 2.66
CA THR A 466 16.12 7.14 2.56
C THR A 466 16.82 5.81 2.25
N VAL A 467 16.53 4.74 3.02
CA VAL A 467 17.14 3.43 2.79
C VAL A 467 16.69 2.80 1.47
N MET A 468 15.41 3.01 1.08
CA MET A 468 14.89 2.55 -0.22
C MET A 468 15.59 3.26 -1.38
N PHE A 469 15.79 4.58 -1.28
CA PHE A 469 16.48 5.35 -2.32
C PHE A 469 17.92 4.88 -2.52
N ILE A 470 18.66 4.68 -1.42
CA ILE A 470 20.03 4.16 -1.47
C ILE A 470 20.06 2.77 -2.12
N ALA A 471 19.16 1.86 -1.71
CA ALA A 471 19.08 0.51 -2.26
C ALA A 471 18.73 0.51 -3.76
N CYS A 472 17.72 1.30 -4.18
CA CYS A 472 17.36 1.45 -5.59
C CYS A 472 18.49 2.04 -6.43
N PHE A 473 19.26 2.99 -5.90
CA PHE A 473 20.37 3.59 -6.62
C PHE A 473 21.50 2.58 -6.86
N ILE A 474 21.81 1.76 -5.85
CA ILE A 474 22.77 0.67 -5.96
C ILE A 474 22.34 -0.34 -7.04
N ILE A 475 21.09 -0.80 -6.97
CA ILE A 475 20.55 -1.76 -7.95
C ILE A 475 20.50 -1.16 -9.35
N LEU A 476 20.22 0.14 -9.49
CA LEU A 476 20.25 0.79 -10.80
C LEU A 476 21.66 0.73 -11.40
N ILE A 477 22.70 1.04 -10.63
CA ILE A 477 24.09 0.90 -11.06
C ILE A 477 24.38 -0.56 -11.43
N GLU A 478 24.10 -1.50 -10.53
CA GLU A 478 24.31 -2.93 -10.75
C GLU A 478 23.62 -3.42 -12.04
N PHE A 479 22.34 -3.08 -12.20
CA PHE A 479 21.54 -3.46 -13.35
C PHE A 479 22.15 -2.94 -14.64
N THR A 480 22.53 -1.65 -14.70
CA THR A 480 23.16 -1.09 -15.91
C THR A 480 24.49 -1.77 -16.24
N MET A 481 25.29 -2.11 -15.23
CA MET A 481 26.58 -2.80 -15.42
C MET A 481 26.41 -4.26 -15.83
N ASN A 482 25.38 -4.95 -15.31
CA ASN A 482 25.00 -6.30 -15.72
C ASN A 482 24.46 -6.30 -17.16
N VAL A 483 23.63 -5.33 -17.55
CA VAL A 483 23.18 -5.18 -18.95
C VAL A 483 24.39 -4.99 -19.87
N SER A 484 25.35 -4.13 -19.48
CA SER A 484 26.58 -3.93 -20.24
C SER A 484 27.40 -5.22 -20.40
N TYR A 485 27.54 -6.00 -19.33
CA TYR A 485 28.22 -7.30 -19.37
C TYR A 485 27.55 -8.27 -20.34
N PHE A 486 26.22 -8.42 -20.26
CA PHE A 486 25.51 -9.34 -21.13
C PHE A 486 25.52 -8.90 -22.59
N ILE A 487 25.51 -7.59 -22.88
CA ILE A 487 25.68 -7.09 -24.25
C ILE A 487 27.03 -7.54 -24.83
N THR A 488 28.10 -7.51 -24.03
CA THR A 488 29.43 -7.96 -24.49
C THR A 488 29.51 -9.47 -24.70
N GLU A 489 28.75 -10.28 -23.97
CA GLU A 489 28.78 -11.74 -24.07
C GLU A 489 27.80 -12.32 -25.09
N ILE A 490 26.59 -11.74 -25.21
CA ILE A 490 25.51 -12.21 -26.07
C ILE A 490 25.57 -11.56 -27.46
N GLY A 491 26.02 -10.30 -27.55
CA GLY A 491 26.12 -9.53 -28.78
C GLY A 491 25.26 -8.25 -28.78
N GLY A 492 25.69 -7.27 -29.59
CA GLY A 492 25.11 -5.93 -29.67
C GLY A 492 23.93 -5.76 -30.63
N ASP A 493 23.47 -6.82 -31.29
CA ASP A 493 22.29 -6.77 -32.15
C ASP A 493 21.04 -6.50 -31.31
N ILE A 494 19.97 -5.93 -31.90
CA ILE A 494 18.74 -5.56 -31.16
C ILE A 494 18.15 -6.75 -30.36
N GLN A 495 18.20 -7.96 -30.94
CA GLN A 495 17.77 -9.19 -30.25
C GLN A 495 18.72 -9.55 -29.10
N GLY A 496 20.03 -9.38 -29.28
CA GLY A 496 21.04 -9.60 -28.25
C GLY A 496 20.95 -8.58 -27.10
N MET A 497 20.71 -7.31 -27.40
CA MET A 497 20.49 -6.26 -26.40
C MET A 497 19.21 -6.51 -25.59
N PHE A 498 18.12 -6.92 -26.24
CA PHE A 498 16.89 -7.29 -25.53
C PHE A 498 17.10 -8.50 -24.62
N LEU A 499 17.76 -9.55 -25.12
CA LEU A 499 18.07 -10.73 -24.31
C LEU A 499 19.00 -10.40 -23.15
N SER A 500 19.96 -9.50 -23.34
CA SER A 500 20.85 -8.99 -22.29
C SER A 500 20.10 -8.25 -21.19
N PHE A 501 19.11 -7.44 -21.56
CA PHE A 501 18.24 -6.76 -20.61
C PHE A 501 17.42 -7.74 -19.77
N VAL A 502 16.80 -8.74 -20.42
CA VAL A 502 16.03 -9.79 -19.72
C VAL A 502 16.94 -10.60 -18.79
N THR A 503 18.14 -10.94 -19.25
CA THR A 503 19.11 -11.72 -18.47
C THR A 503 19.60 -10.95 -17.23
N ALA A 504 19.78 -9.63 -17.33
CA ALA A 504 20.11 -8.76 -16.20
C ALA A 504 18.95 -8.58 -15.19
N LEU A 505 17.70 -8.80 -15.61
CA LEU A 505 16.52 -8.63 -14.77
C LEU A 505 16.35 -9.81 -13.78
N VAL A 506 16.69 -11.02 -14.21
CA VAL A 506 16.62 -12.24 -13.38
C VAL A 506 17.36 -12.11 -12.03
N PRO A 507 18.66 -11.76 -11.99
CA PRO A 507 19.38 -11.58 -10.72
C PRO A 507 18.76 -10.50 -9.85
N THR A 508 18.38 -9.36 -10.45
CA THR A 508 17.73 -8.25 -9.74
C THR A 508 16.39 -8.67 -9.10
N ALA A 509 15.58 -9.45 -9.82
CA ALA A 509 14.30 -9.94 -9.34
C ALA A 509 14.48 -10.94 -8.18
N LEU A 510 15.51 -11.80 -8.24
CA LEU A 510 15.84 -12.75 -7.19
C LEU A 510 16.22 -12.03 -5.89
N LEU A 511 17.08 -11.00 -5.96
CA LEU A 511 17.42 -10.16 -4.80
C LEU A 511 16.18 -9.51 -4.18
N ILE A 512 15.27 -8.96 -5.00
CA ILE A 512 14.03 -8.35 -4.50
C ILE A 512 13.12 -9.40 -3.84
N ALA A 513 13.03 -10.60 -4.40
CA ALA A 513 12.23 -11.69 -3.83
C ALA A 513 12.77 -12.13 -2.46
N GLU A 514 14.09 -12.35 -2.34
CA GLU A 514 14.75 -12.75 -1.10
C GLU A 514 14.60 -11.69 0.00
N THR A 515 14.82 -10.42 -0.34
CA THR A 515 14.65 -9.30 0.61
C THR A 515 13.19 -9.12 1.05
N HIS A 516 12.22 -9.35 0.15
CA HIS A 516 10.80 -9.32 0.49
C HIS A 516 10.40 -10.45 1.44
N LEU A 517 10.95 -11.65 1.24
CA LEU A 517 10.73 -12.81 2.11
C LEU A 517 11.30 -12.53 3.51
N LEU A 518 12.58 -12.14 3.58
CA LEU A 518 13.27 -11.82 4.84
C LEU A 518 12.60 -10.69 5.62
N SER A 519 12.15 -9.64 4.94
CA SER A 519 11.43 -8.55 5.60
C SER A 519 10.11 -9.00 6.26
N SER A 520 9.47 -10.06 5.75
CA SER A 520 8.27 -10.65 6.33
C SER A 520 8.59 -11.35 7.66
N THR A 521 9.66 -12.14 7.66
CA THR A 521 10.17 -12.82 8.86
C THR A 521 10.59 -11.79 9.92
N MET A 522 11.33 -10.75 9.51
CA MET A 522 11.77 -9.68 10.41
C MET A 522 10.61 -8.89 11.01
N CYS A 523 9.54 -8.63 10.24
CA CYS A 523 8.33 -7.98 10.75
C CYS A 523 7.64 -8.85 11.82
N LYS A 524 7.55 -10.17 11.63
CA LYS A 524 6.98 -11.08 12.63
C LYS A 524 7.80 -11.12 13.91
N ILE A 525 9.14 -11.18 13.79
CA ILE A 525 10.06 -11.12 14.94
C ILE A 525 9.82 -9.82 15.71
N ASN A 526 9.72 -8.68 15.01
CA ASN A 526 9.42 -7.40 15.65
C ASN A 526 8.09 -7.42 16.40
N ASN A 527 7.02 -7.92 15.77
CA ASN A 527 5.69 -7.99 16.39
C ASN A 527 5.71 -8.84 17.69
N TYR A 528 6.41 -9.97 17.69
CA TYR A 528 6.54 -10.82 18.88
C TYR A 528 7.40 -10.17 19.96
N ASN A 529 8.51 -9.52 19.59
CA ASN A 529 9.33 -8.79 20.55
C ASN A 529 8.55 -7.64 21.20
N GLU A 530 7.80 -6.86 20.42
CA GLU A 530 6.95 -5.80 20.94
C GLU A 530 5.88 -6.34 21.88
N LEU A 531 5.21 -7.45 21.52
CA LEU A 531 4.24 -8.10 22.40
C LEU A 531 4.86 -8.56 23.72
N LEU A 532 6.03 -9.20 23.66
CA LEU A 532 6.73 -9.65 24.87
C LEU A 532 7.25 -8.49 25.71
N SER A 533 7.58 -7.34 25.10
CA SER A 533 8.02 -6.13 25.82
C SER A 533 6.89 -5.41 26.56
N MET A 534 5.64 -5.66 26.16
CA MET A 534 4.44 -5.10 26.81
C MET A 534 3.92 -5.97 27.95
N LEU A 535 4.52 -7.15 28.17
CA LEU A 535 4.12 -8.06 29.23
C LEU A 535 4.71 -7.59 30.57
N ASP A 536 3.85 -7.27 31.54
CA ASP A 536 4.24 -6.92 32.91
C ASP A 536 4.43 -8.14 33.84
#